data_AF-A0A1X1YY73-F1
#
_entry.id   AF-A0A1X1YY73-F1
#
_cell.length_a   1.000
_cell.length_b   1.000
_cell.length_c   1.000
_cell.angle_alpha   90.00
_cell.angle_beta   90.00
_cell.angle_gamma   90.00
#
_symmetry.space_group_name_H-M   'P 1'
#
loop_
_entity.id
_entity.type
_entity.pdbx_description
1 polymer ?
#
loop_
_entity_poly.entity_id
_entity_poly.type
_entity_poly.pdbx_seq_one_letter_code
_entity_poly.pdbx_strand_id
1 'polypeptide(L)'
;MDDDQDIDDEHLELPDGRKLRITGKALEFLGDHDECPFCIGRAAAHRGEPEDSNPYPAVDVPEGSVDWYETDYGLWLAGHALGSTEPGGPLWHEQPNRS
;
A
#
# COMPACT_ATOMS: atom_id res chain seq x y z
N MET A 1 -16.19 27.99 -24.35
CA MET A 1 -15.97 26.66 -24.94
C MET A 1 -14.50 26.49 -24.73
N ASP A 2 -14.20 25.94 -23.58
CA ASP A 2 -12.87 25.93 -23.01
C ASP A 2 -12.51 24.45 -23.02
N ASP A 3 -11.47 24.13 -23.78
CA ASP A 3 -11.19 22.76 -24.19
C ASP A 3 -10.97 21.86 -22.98
N ASP A 4 -11.76 20.78 -22.91
CA ASP A 4 -11.48 19.64 -22.05
C ASP A 4 -10.10 19.10 -22.44
N GLN A 5 -9.08 19.38 -21.63
CA GLN A 5 -7.74 18.83 -21.84
C GLN A 5 -7.82 17.33 -21.58
N ASP A 6 -7.73 16.54 -22.66
CA ASP A 6 -7.56 15.09 -22.61
C ASP A 6 -6.33 14.76 -21.75
N ILE A 7 -6.58 14.38 -20.50
CA ILE A 7 -5.54 13.91 -19.58
C ILE A 7 -4.91 12.67 -20.20
N ASP A 8 -3.62 12.76 -20.48
CA ASP A 8 -2.80 11.71 -21.05
C ASP A 8 -2.94 10.43 -20.19
N ASP A 9 -3.58 9.40 -20.72
CA ASP A 9 -3.55 8.07 -20.13
C ASP A 9 -2.10 7.54 -20.22
N GLU A 10 -1.26 7.83 -19.23
CA GLU A 10 0.11 7.31 -19.19
C GLU A 10 0.08 5.78 -19.08
N HIS A 11 0.59 5.13 -20.13
CA HIS A 11 0.71 3.68 -20.18
C HIS A 11 2.10 3.27 -19.71
N LEU A 12 2.19 2.76 -18.48
CA LEU A 12 3.44 2.21 -17.96
C LEU A 12 3.68 0.83 -18.61
N GLU A 13 4.77 0.71 -19.37
CA GLU A 13 5.21 -0.58 -19.92
C GLU A 13 6.06 -1.33 -18.90
N LEU A 14 5.60 -2.53 -18.51
CA LEU A 14 6.32 -3.41 -17.61
C LEU A 14 7.48 -4.13 -18.33
N PRO A 15 8.50 -4.63 -17.61
CA PRO A 15 9.63 -5.35 -18.21
C PRO A 15 9.26 -6.63 -18.99
N ASP A 16 8.04 -7.15 -18.81
CA ASP A 16 7.49 -8.29 -19.56
C ASP A 16 6.67 -7.87 -20.80
N GLY A 17 6.63 -6.58 -21.13
CA GLY A 17 5.92 -6.01 -22.28
C GLY A 17 4.43 -5.77 -22.08
N ARG A 18 3.87 -6.04 -20.89
CA ARG A 18 2.49 -5.65 -20.56
C ARG A 18 2.39 -4.14 -20.36
N LYS A 19 1.29 -3.53 -20.82
CA LYS A 19 1.01 -2.10 -20.62
C LYS A 19 -0.06 -1.93 -19.55
N LEU A 20 0.25 -1.19 -18.50
CA LEU A 20 -0.72 -0.77 -17.49
C LEU A 20 -1.23 0.62 -17.84
N ARG A 21 -2.55 0.78 -17.98
CA ARG A 21 -3.19 2.11 -18.04
C ARG A 21 -3.26 2.65 -16.62
N ILE A 22 -2.41 3.61 -16.28
CA ILE A 22 -2.53 4.35 -15.03
C ILE A 22 -3.51 5.48 -15.28
N THR A 23 -4.57 5.57 -14.48
CA THR A 23 -5.52 6.68 -14.59
C THR A 23 -4.91 7.94 -13.98
N GLY A 24 -5.26 9.14 -14.46
CA GLY A 24 -4.79 10.40 -13.87
C GLY A 24 -5.01 10.46 -12.35
N LYS A 25 -6.15 9.94 -11.88
CA LYS A 25 -6.44 9.78 -10.44
C LYS A 25 -5.43 8.87 -9.71
N ALA A 26 -4.98 7.78 -10.32
CA ALA A 26 -3.94 6.95 -9.71
C ALA A 26 -2.58 7.67 -9.66
N LEU A 27 -2.23 8.46 -10.68
CA LEU A 27 -1.03 9.32 -10.65
C LEU A 27 -1.08 10.36 -9.52
N GLU A 28 -2.25 10.97 -9.27
CA GLU A 28 -2.46 11.92 -8.15
C GLU A 28 -2.20 11.27 -6.77
N PHE A 29 -2.59 10.01 -6.56
CA PHE A 29 -2.40 9.32 -5.27
C PHE A 29 -1.05 8.61 -5.11
N LEU A 30 -0.32 8.32 -6.19
CA LEU A 30 0.95 7.57 -6.14
C LEU A 30 2.04 8.24 -5.27
N GLY A 31 1.94 9.55 -5.01
CA GLY A 31 2.86 10.30 -4.14
C GLY A 31 2.32 10.65 -2.75
N ASP A 32 1.06 10.34 -2.43
CA ASP A 32 0.36 10.81 -1.22
C ASP A 32 -0.04 9.65 -0.29
N HIS A 33 0.85 8.66 -0.16
CA HIS A 33 0.70 7.49 0.71
C HIS A 33 1.57 7.54 1.97
N ASP A 34 2.38 8.58 2.14
CA ASP A 34 3.30 8.77 3.28
C ASP A 34 2.58 8.84 4.64
N GLU A 35 1.28 9.16 4.65
CA GLU A 35 0.44 9.24 5.86
C GLU A 35 -0.53 8.05 6.04
N CYS A 36 -0.47 6.99 5.21
CA CYS A 36 -1.40 5.86 5.28
C CYS A 36 -0.85 4.70 6.15
N PRO A 37 -1.28 4.49 7.41
CA PRO A 37 -0.66 3.51 8.31
C PRO A 37 -0.78 2.08 7.78
N PHE A 38 -1.96 1.74 7.24
CA PHE A 38 -2.23 0.46 6.59
C PHE A 38 -1.33 0.20 5.37
N CYS A 39 -1.12 1.23 4.53
CA CYS A 39 -0.27 1.12 3.35
C CYS A 39 1.19 0.89 3.76
N ILE A 40 1.67 1.62 4.77
CA ILE A 40 3.01 1.50 5.34
C ILE A 40 3.23 0.11 5.95
N GLY A 41 2.28 -0.40 6.74
CA GLY A 41 2.36 -1.72 7.36
C GLY A 41 2.34 -2.86 6.35
N ARG A 42 1.49 -2.77 5.33
CA ARG A 42 1.50 -3.71 4.21
C ARG A 42 2.84 -3.69 3.47
N ALA A 43 3.36 -2.50 3.15
CA ALA A 43 4.66 -2.36 2.52
C ALA A 43 5.81 -2.89 3.40
N ALA A 44 5.72 -2.76 4.73
CA ALA A 44 6.69 -3.32 5.69
C ALA A 44 6.70 -4.86 5.65
N ALA A 45 5.54 -5.50 5.70
CA ALA A 45 5.42 -6.95 5.56
C ALA A 45 5.98 -7.47 4.23
N HIS A 46 5.70 -6.76 3.12
CA HIS A 46 6.32 -7.06 1.83
C HIS A 46 7.84 -6.88 1.88
N ARG A 47 8.39 -5.88 2.58
CA ARG A 47 9.86 -5.78 2.78
C ARG A 47 10.46 -6.88 3.69
N GLY A 48 9.62 -7.74 4.27
CA GLY A 48 10.03 -8.75 5.25
C GLY A 48 10.38 -8.15 6.62
N GLU A 49 9.90 -6.94 6.91
CA GLU A 49 10.07 -6.31 8.21
C GLU A 49 9.18 -7.02 9.25
N PRO A 50 9.69 -7.28 10.47
CA PRO A 50 8.89 -7.84 11.56
C PRO A 50 7.81 -6.89 12.08
N GLU A 51 6.77 -7.42 12.74
CA GLU A 51 5.66 -6.63 13.31
C GLU A 51 6.12 -5.58 14.33
N ASP A 52 7.25 -5.79 15.01
CA ASP A 52 7.84 -4.83 15.96
C ASP A 52 8.50 -3.61 15.26
N SER A 53 8.53 -3.58 13.92
CA SER A 53 8.89 -2.42 13.12
C SER A 53 7.76 -1.39 12.96
N ASN A 54 6.61 -1.61 13.63
CA ASN A 54 5.51 -0.66 13.67
C ASN A 54 5.98 0.70 14.26
N PRO A 55 5.91 1.81 13.51
CA PRO A 55 6.40 3.11 13.98
C PRO A 55 5.43 3.80 14.96
N TYR A 56 4.19 3.31 15.06
CA TYR A 56 3.14 3.91 15.89
C TYR A 56 3.19 3.35 17.32
N PRO A 57 2.85 4.15 18.34
CA PRO A 57 2.83 3.68 19.72
C PRO A 57 1.73 2.62 19.92
N ALA A 58 2.06 1.55 20.65
CA ALA A 58 1.10 0.53 21.04
C ALA A 58 -0.05 1.14 21.88
N VAL A 59 -1.26 0.63 21.67
CA VAL A 59 -2.51 1.17 22.22
C VAL A 59 -3.19 0.17 23.16
N ASP A 60 -3.84 0.68 24.21
CA ASP A 60 -4.63 -0.13 25.16
C ASP A 60 -6.10 -0.21 24.71
N VAL A 61 -6.31 -0.74 23.50
CA VAL A 61 -7.65 -1.05 22.95
C VAL A 61 -7.67 -2.49 22.41
N PRO A 62 -8.80 -3.23 22.52
CA PRO A 62 -8.84 -4.64 22.14
C PRO A 62 -8.59 -4.86 20.64
N GLU A 63 -7.66 -5.76 20.31
CA GLU A 63 -7.35 -6.14 18.93
C GLU A 63 -8.62 -6.56 18.15
N GLY A 64 -8.78 -6.05 16.93
CA GLY A 64 -9.95 -6.34 16.08
C GLY A 64 -11.26 -5.64 16.51
N SER A 65 -11.26 -4.80 17.55
CA SER A 65 -12.38 -3.89 17.84
C SER A 65 -12.45 -2.73 16.82
N VAL A 66 -13.60 -2.06 16.72
CA VAL A 66 -13.76 -0.87 15.87
C VAL A 66 -12.72 0.19 16.26
N ASP A 67 -12.65 0.52 17.55
CA ASP A 67 -11.74 1.49 18.14
C ASP A 67 -10.26 1.16 17.82
N TRP A 68 -9.89 -0.12 17.69
CA TRP A 68 -8.53 -0.53 17.29
C TRP A 68 -8.23 -0.23 15.82
N TYR A 69 -9.21 -0.42 14.92
CA TYR A 69 -9.09 -0.02 13.51
C TYR A 69 -9.16 1.51 13.28
N GLU A 70 -9.52 2.30 14.30
CA GLU A 70 -9.39 3.77 14.27
C GLU A 70 -7.97 4.25 14.67
N THR A 71 -7.07 3.35 15.10
CA THR A 71 -5.69 3.70 15.46
C THR A 71 -4.70 3.41 14.34
N ASP A 72 -3.70 4.27 14.17
CA ASP A 72 -2.60 4.05 13.22
C ASP A 72 -1.86 2.74 13.51
N TYR A 73 -1.68 2.40 14.79
CA TYR A 73 -1.07 1.15 15.24
C TYR A 73 -1.83 -0.08 14.75
N GLY A 74 -3.16 -0.09 14.92
CA GLY A 74 -4.02 -1.19 14.46
C GLY A 74 -4.14 -1.25 12.93
N LEU A 75 -4.25 -0.10 12.27
CA LEU A 75 -4.25 -0.02 10.81
C LEU A 75 -2.94 -0.55 10.21
N TRP A 76 -1.79 -0.20 10.79
CA TRP A 76 -0.48 -0.72 10.36
C TRP A 76 -0.40 -2.24 10.54
N LEU A 77 -0.81 -2.78 11.70
CA LEU A 77 -0.83 -4.23 11.94
C LEU A 77 -1.77 -4.97 10.99
N ALA A 78 -2.96 -4.42 10.70
CA ALA A 78 -3.89 -4.99 9.73
C ALA A 78 -3.30 -5.02 8.30
N GLY A 79 -2.56 -3.96 7.92
CA GLY A 79 -1.84 -3.92 6.66
C GLY A 79 -0.72 -4.95 6.60
N HIS A 80 0.07 -5.04 7.67
CA HIS A 80 1.20 -5.97 7.80
C HIS A 80 0.75 -7.43 7.75
N ALA A 81 -0.27 -7.80 8.52
CA ALA A 81 -0.86 -9.14 8.51
C ALA A 81 -1.36 -9.53 7.12
N LEU A 82 -2.00 -8.61 6.39
CA LEU A 82 -2.41 -8.85 5.00
C LEU A 82 -1.20 -9.07 4.09
N GLY A 83 -0.24 -8.13 4.09
CA GLY A 83 0.96 -8.20 3.25
C GLY A 83 1.79 -9.47 3.48
N SER A 84 1.83 -9.96 4.72
CA SER A 84 2.50 -11.22 5.10
C SER A 84 1.87 -12.47 4.46
N THR A 85 0.63 -12.39 3.98
CA THR A 85 -0.08 -13.49 3.28
C THR A 85 -0.12 -13.34 1.77
N GLU A 86 0.29 -12.19 1.22
CA GLU A 86 0.28 -11.94 -0.21
C GLU A 86 1.52 -12.56 -0.88
N PRO A 87 1.37 -13.24 -2.03
CA PRO A 87 2.51 -13.83 -2.73
C PRO A 87 3.36 -12.72 -3.34
N GLY A 88 4.67 -12.77 -3.15
CA GLY A 88 5.57 -11.87 -3.84
C GLY A 88 5.46 -11.99 -5.38
N GLY A 89 4.91 -10.96 -6.04
CA GLY A 89 4.61 -10.86 -7.48
C GLY A 89 5.34 -9.70 -8.24
N PRO A 90 4.71 -8.92 -9.15
CA PRO A 90 5.44 -8.00 -10.04
C PRO A 90 5.44 -6.47 -9.79
N LEU A 91 4.55 -5.87 -8.98
CA LEU A 91 4.16 -4.46 -9.12
C LEU A 91 4.64 -3.41 -8.08
N TRP A 92 4.39 -3.58 -6.77
CA TRP A 92 4.31 -2.43 -5.82
C TRP A 92 5.53 -1.48 -5.69
N HIS A 93 6.80 -1.86 -5.63
CA HIS A 93 7.42 -3.13 -6.03
C HIS A 93 7.37 -4.25 -4.98
N GLU A 94 6.59 -5.28 -5.33
CA GLU A 94 6.50 -6.59 -4.67
C GLU A 94 7.52 -7.60 -5.25
N GLN A 95 7.30 -8.88 -4.97
CA GLN A 95 8.32 -9.87 -4.69
C GLN A 95 9.36 -9.32 -3.71
N PRO A 96 9.01 -9.41 -2.42
CA PRO A 96 9.06 -10.74 -1.81
C PRO A 96 7.91 -11.11 -0.84
N ASN A 97 7.50 -12.37 -0.90
CA ASN A 97 7.94 -13.30 0.15
C ASN A 97 8.10 -14.69 -0.48
N ARG A 98 9.15 -15.44 -0.09
CA ARG A 98 9.40 -16.82 -0.58
C ARG A 98 9.58 -17.75 0.62
N SER A 99 8.70 -18.76 0.67
CA SER A 99 8.80 -19.96 1.53
C SER A 99 10.03 -20.80 1.20
#